data_AF-F7ZM85-F1
#
_entry.id   AF-F7ZM85-F1
#
_cell.length_a   1.000
_cell.length_b   1.000
_cell.length_c   1.000
_cell.angle_alpha   90.00
_cell.angle_beta   90.00
_cell.angle_gamma   90.00
#
_symmetry.space_group_name_H-M   'P 1'
#
loop_
_entity.id
_entity.type
_entity.pdbx_description
1 polymer ?
#
loop_
_entity_poly.entity_id
_entity_poly.type
_entity_poly.pdbx_seq_one_letter_code
_entity_poly.pdbx_strand_id
1 'polypeptide(L)'
;MTAAFFGEFDLASLSLWLFYIFFAGLIIYIQRENMREGYPLEDDEGNPSSNPSMWPIPSDKTFKLPHGRGDVTVPSGQTPERADIALKRTGPGNGFPLEPTGDPMLDGVGPASWAPRRDAPELDGHGHPKIVPMSAAEGFIVSAGRDPRGLPVMSGDKEIVGKITDMWIDEPEQLVRFLEFELEGKWGSGTRLVPMTFANIKSNSVNIAALYGEHFANVPTVASARQITLLEEDKIAGYYGGGKLYAGNRQEPKL
;
A
#
# COMPACT_ATOMS: atom_id res chain seq x y z
N MET A 1 -17.40 -49.09 -19.21
CA MET A 1 -18.59 -48.22 -19.29
C MET A 1 -19.35 -48.39 -17.99
N THR A 2 -19.59 -47.32 -17.26
CA THR A 2 -20.46 -47.32 -16.07
C THR A 2 -21.88 -47.63 -16.51
N ALA A 3 -22.56 -48.55 -15.83
CA ALA A 3 -23.97 -48.84 -16.15
C ALA A 3 -24.84 -47.67 -15.73
N ALA A 4 -25.75 -47.23 -16.59
CA ALA A 4 -26.76 -46.26 -16.23
C ALA A 4 -27.72 -46.87 -15.20
N PHE A 5 -28.10 -46.09 -14.18
CA PHE A 5 -29.00 -46.53 -13.11
C PHE A 5 -30.26 -45.67 -13.00
N PHE A 6 -30.36 -44.60 -13.79
CA PHE A 6 -31.57 -43.78 -13.92
C PHE A 6 -31.62 -43.11 -15.31
N GLY A 7 -32.45 -43.60 -16.24
CA GLY A 7 -32.41 -43.14 -17.63
C GLY A 7 -31.02 -43.31 -18.24
N GLU A 8 -30.45 -42.24 -18.80
CA GLU A 8 -29.07 -42.18 -19.32
C GLU A 8 -28.04 -41.73 -18.25
N PHE A 9 -28.42 -41.71 -16.97
CA PHE A 9 -27.57 -41.23 -15.87
C PHE A 9 -26.74 -42.36 -15.25
N ASP A 10 -25.43 -42.15 -15.18
CA ASP A 10 -24.45 -43.08 -14.63
C ASP A 10 -23.57 -42.42 -13.53
N LEU A 11 -22.65 -43.20 -12.95
CA LEU A 11 -21.79 -42.72 -11.85
C LEU A 11 -20.81 -41.62 -12.29
N ALA A 12 -20.39 -41.61 -13.56
CA ALA A 12 -19.52 -40.55 -14.09
C ALA A 12 -20.28 -39.22 -14.17
N SER A 13 -21.52 -39.25 -14.70
CA SER A 13 -22.42 -38.10 -14.74
C SER A 13 -22.75 -37.59 -13.34
N LEU A 14 -23.03 -38.47 -12.38
CA LEU A 14 -23.25 -38.08 -10.97
C LEU A 14 -22.04 -37.34 -10.39
N SER A 15 -20.84 -37.89 -10.58
CA SER A 15 -19.60 -37.30 -10.06
C SER A 15 -19.38 -35.90 -10.62
N LEU A 16 -19.67 -35.69 -11.91
CA LEU A 16 -19.57 -34.39 -12.56
C LEU A 16 -20.56 -33.37 -11.98
N TRP A 17 -21.82 -33.77 -11.77
CA TRP A 17 -22.82 -32.88 -11.15
C TRP A 17 -22.48 -32.53 -9.70
N LEU A 18 -22.00 -33.49 -8.91
CA LEU A 18 -21.52 -33.23 -7.55
C LEU A 18 -20.37 -32.24 -7.54
N PHE A 19 -19.42 -32.38 -8.47
CA PHE A 19 -18.34 -31.41 -8.65
C PHE A 19 -18.87 -30.01 -8.96
N TYR A 20 -19.82 -29.86 -9.91
CA TYR A 20 -20.37 -28.55 -10.25
C TYR A 20 -21.14 -27.90 -9.10
N ILE A 21 -21.89 -28.68 -8.33
CA ILE A 21 -22.59 -28.18 -7.13
C ILE A 21 -21.57 -27.71 -6.08
N PHE A 22 -20.54 -28.53 -5.80
CA PHE A 22 -19.46 -28.14 -4.91
C PHE A 22 -18.76 -26.86 -5.39
N PHE A 23 -18.43 -26.79 -6.69
CA PHE A 23 -17.73 -25.67 -7.27
C PHE A 23 -18.56 -24.38 -7.22
N ALA A 24 -19.86 -24.46 -7.52
CA ALA A 24 -20.76 -23.33 -7.35
C ALA A 24 -20.82 -22.85 -5.89
N GLY A 25 -20.87 -23.79 -4.93
CA GLY A 25 -20.77 -23.47 -3.50
C GLY A 25 -19.44 -22.81 -3.12
N LEU A 26 -18.33 -23.28 -3.69
CA LEU A 26 -16.99 -22.71 -3.49
C LEU A 26 -16.91 -21.27 -4.03
N ILE A 27 -17.48 -20.99 -5.20
CA ILE A 27 -17.55 -19.62 -5.76
C ILE A 27 -18.27 -18.69 -4.81
N ILE A 28 -19.44 -19.11 -4.28
CA ILE A 28 -20.21 -18.30 -3.34
C ILE A 28 -19.41 -18.07 -2.04
N TYR A 29 -18.75 -19.11 -1.52
CA TYR A 29 -17.91 -19.00 -0.33
C TYR A 29 -16.77 -17.99 -0.54
N ILE A 30 -15.99 -18.13 -1.62
CA ILE A 30 -14.88 -17.21 -1.94
C ILE A 30 -15.41 -15.79 -2.15
N GLN A 31 -16.53 -15.63 -2.87
CA GLN A 31 -17.12 -14.32 -3.09
C GLN A 31 -17.50 -13.64 -1.78
N ARG A 32 -18.05 -14.37 -0.80
CA ARG A 32 -18.35 -13.81 0.52
C ARG A 32 -17.09 -13.51 1.32
N GLU A 33 -16.05 -14.33 1.24
CA GLU A 33 -14.77 -14.03 1.91
C GLU A 33 -14.09 -12.78 1.32
N ASN A 34 -14.27 -12.51 0.02
CA ASN A 34 -13.81 -11.26 -0.63
C ASN A 34 -14.54 -10.01 -0.15
N MET A 35 -15.64 -10.15 0.60
CA MET A 35 -16.44 -9.03 1.13
C MET A 35 -16.12 -8.69 2.58
N ARG A 36 -14.97 -9.12 3.11
CA ARG A 36 -14.57 -8.82 4.50
C ARG A 36 -13.99 -7.41 4.68
N GLU A 37 -13.53 -6.78 3.60
CA GLU A 37 -12.96 -5.44 3.57
C GLU A 37 -13.57 -4.66 2.41
N GLY A 38 -13.78 -3.35 2.58
CA GLY A 38 -14.39 -2.47 1.56
C GLY A 38 -15.91 -2.64 1.39
N TYR A 39 -16.57 -3.29 2.36
CA TYR A 39 -18.03 -3.45 2.38
C TYR A 39 -18.62 -2.91 3.70
N PRO A 40 -19.87 -2.40 3.69
CA PRO A 40 -20.75 -2.23 2.53
C PRO A 40 -20.21 -1.21 1.54
N LEU A 41 -20.62 -1.33 0.27
CA LEU A 41 -20.21 -0.39 -0.77
C LEU A 41 -20.81 1.00 -0.49
N GLU A 42 -20.07 2.03 -0.86
CA GLU A 42 -20.46 3.43 -0.78
C GLU A 42 -20.61 4.01 -2.21
N ASP A 43 -21.34 5.12 -2.33
CA ASP A 43 -21.35 5.94 -3.54
C ASP A 43 -20.23 7.00 -3.54
N ASP A 44 -20.17 7.81 -4.60
CA ASP A 44 -19.12 8.81 -4.80
C ASP A 44 -19.14 9.94 -3.74
N GLU A 45 -20.23 10.04 -2.96
CA GLU A 45 -20.38 10.97 -1.82
C GLU A 45 -20.12 10.30 -0.46
N GLY A 46 -19.78 9.01 -0.43
CA GLY A 46 -19.59 8.24 0.80
C GLY A 46 -20.90 7.80 1.47
N ASN A 47 -22.05 7.90 0.80
CA ASN A 47 -23.30 7.38 1.33
C ASN A 47 -23.40 5.86 1.04
N PRO A 48 -24.21 5.10 1.82
CA PRO A 48 -24.44 3.69 1.53
C PRO A 48 -24.98 3.47 0.10
N SER A 49 -24.34 2.58 -0.63
CA SER A 49 -24.76 2.22 -1.98
C SER A 49 -26.17 1.61 -2.00
N SER A 50 -26.96 1.94 -3.03
CA SER A 50 -28.29 1.37 -3.25
C SER A 50 -28.25 -0.13 -3.59
N ASN A 51 -27.09 -0.65 -3.98
CA ASN A 51 -26.87 -2.08 -4.22
C ASN A 51 -25.54 -2.53 -3.57
N PRO A 52 -25.53 -2.77 -2.25
CA PRO A 52 -24.30 -2.92 -1.48
C PRO A 52 -23.57 -4.26 -1.70
N SER A 53 -24.26 -5.28 -2.22
CA SER A 53 -23.65 -6.54 -2.69
C SER A 53 -24.70 -7.46 -3.31
N MET A 54 -24.26 -8.36 -4.19
CA MET A 54 -25.05 -9.48 -4.70
C MET A 54 -25.34 -10.55 -3.61
N TRP A 55 -24.44 -10.71 -2.64
CA TRP A 55 -24.56 -11.72 -1.57
C TRP A 55 -24.64 -11.06 -0.21
N PRO A 56 -25.24 -11.72 0.81
CA PRO A 56 -25.19 -11.22 2.17
C PRO A 56 -23.75 -11.08 2.67
N ILE A 57 -23.45 -9.93 3.25
CA ILE A 57 -22.16 -9.64 3.89
C ILE A 57 -21.84 -10.78 4.89
N PRO A 58 -20.61 -11.32 4.88
CA PRO A 58 -20.24 -12.38 5.80
C PRO A 58 -20.34 -11.91 7.25
N SER A 59 -20.61 -12.84 8.16
CA SER A 59 -20.47 -12.56 9.58
C SER A 59 -19.01 -12.27 9.93
N ASP A 60 -18.85 -11.58 11.04
CA ASP A 60 -17.56 -11.21 11.59
C ASP A 60 -16.61 -12.40 11.75
N LYS A 61 -15.36 -12.15 11.39
CA LYS A 61 -14.20 -12.98 11.75
C LYS A 61 -13.26 -12.13 12.58
N THR A 62 -12.84 -12.67 13.71
CA THR A 62 -11.94 -11.98 14.64
C THR A 62 -10.55 -12.60 14.58
N PHE A 63 -9.56 -11.76 14.26
CA PHE A 63 -8.14 -12.07 14.29
C PHE A 63 -7.54 -11.60 15.61
N LYS A 64 -6.99 -12.54 16.39
CA LYS A 64 -6.24 -12.21 17.60
C LYS A 64 -4.83 -11.79 17.23
N LEU A 65 -4.46 -10.55 17.47
CA LEU A 65 -3.15 -10.04 17.09
C LEU A 65 -2.07 -10.52 18.07
N PRO A 66 -0.86 -10.83 17.57
CA PRO A 66 0.25 -11.23 18.43
C PRO A 66 0.70 -10.08 19.35
N HIS A 67 1.53 -10.41 20.34
CA HIS A 67 2.13 -9.45 21.28
C HIS A 67 1.11 -8.57 22.02
N GLY A 68 -0.07 -9.11 22.32
CA GLY A 68 -1.09 -8.41 23.12
C GLY A 68 -1.70 -7.18 22.43
N ARG A 69 -1.64 -7.12 21.09
CA ARG A 69 -2.12 -5.97 20.30
C ARG A 69 -3.64 -5.92 20.11
N GLY A 70 -4.39 -6.69 20.91
CA GLY A 70 -5.85 -6.80 20.83
C GLY A 70 -6.31 -7.64 19.65
N ASP A 71 -7.56 -7.42 19.27
CA ASP A 71 -8.25 -8.19 18.24
C ASP A 71 -8.68 -7.27 17.08
N VAL A 72 -8.69 -7.79 15.86
CA VAL A 72 -9.25 -7.12 14.68
C VAL A 72 -10.44 -7.94 14.19
N THR A 73 -11.60 -7.32 14.08
CA THR A 73 -12.84 -7.99 13.66
C THR A 73 -13.36 -7.39 12.37
N VAL A 74 -13.60 -8.22 11.35
CA VAL A 74 -14.01 -7.77 10.02
C VAL A 74 -15.18 -8.61 9.50
N PRO A 75 -16.18 -8.01 8.83
CA PRO A 75 -16.19 -6.63 8.32
C PRO A 75 -16.64 -5.53 9.31
N SER A 76 -17.19 -5.84 10.49
CA SER A 76 -17.81 -4.80 11.34
C SER A 76 -16.84 -3.78 11.97
N GLY A 77 -15.58 -4.16 12.20
CA GLY A 77 -14.56 -3.34 12.86
C GLY A 77 -13.49 -2.81 11.91
N GLN A 78 -13.83 -2.62 10.63
CA GLN A 78 -12.96 -1.98 9.65
C GLN A 78 -12.56 -0.57 10.11
N THR A 79 -11.34 -0.16 9.77
CA THR A 79 -10.92 1.21 10.08
C THR A 79 -11.62 2.16 9.12
N PRO A 80 -12.35 3.17 9.62
CA PRO A 80 -13.02 4.13 8.74
C PRO A 80 -11.99 4.89 7.91
N GLU A 81 -12.37 5.27 6.70
CA GLU A 81 -11.56 6.17 5.88
C GLU A 81 -11.43 7.55 6.56
N ARG A 82 -10.43 8.32 6.12
CA ARG A 82 -10.18 9.68 6.59
C ARG A 82 -11.40 10.56 6.34
N ALA A 83 -11.72 11.42 7.31
CA ALA A 83 -12.69 12.48 7.12
C ALA A 83 -12.16 13.51 6.10
N ASP A 84 -13.09 14.17 5.41
CA ASP A 84 -12.84 15.34 4.56
C ASP A 84 -11.78 15.11 3.45
N ILE A 85 -11.99 14.07 2.64
CA ILE A 85 -11.14 13.80 1.46
C ILE A 85 -11.27 14.97 0.47
N ALA A 86 -10.14 15.59 0.11
CA ALA A 86 -10.05 16.79 -0.74
C ALA A 86 -10.32 16.49 -2.23
N LEU A 87 -11.48 15.91 -2.52
CA LEU A 87 -11.96 15.53 -3.84
C LEU A 87 -13.35 16.13 -4.10
N LYS A 88 -13.63 16.51 -5.34
CA LYS A 88 -14.93 16.97 -5.80
C LYS A 88 -15.38 16.18 -7.03
N ARG A 89 -16.69 16.07 -7.22
CA ARG A 89 -17.28 15.48 -8.42
C ARG A 89 -17.04 16.38 -9.63
N THR A 90 -16.73 15.77 -10.77
CA THR A 90 -16.58 16.47 -12.06
C THR A 90 -17.86 16.47 -12.90
N GLY A 91 -18.82 15.60 -12.57
CA GLY A 91 -20.06 15.44 -13.30
C GLY A 91 -21.23 15.08 -12.38
N PRO A 92 -22.47 15.11 -12.91
CA PRO A 92 -23.68 14.91 -12.10
C PRO A 92 -24.01 13.45 -11.78
N GLY A 93 -23.41 12.48 -12.48
CA GLY A 93 -23.64 11.03 -12.27
C GLY A 93 -22.52 10.35 -11.48
N ASN A 94 -22.81 9.23 -10.83
CA ASN A 94 -21.79 8.43 -10.15
C ASN A 94 -20.90 7.72 -11.18
N GLY A 95 -19.63 7.50 -10.86
CA GLY A 95 -18.65 6.86 -11.74
C GLY A 95 -17.91 7.81 -12.68
N PHE A 96 -18.11 9.12 -12.54
CA PHE A 96 -17.19 10.11 -13.12
C PHE A 96 -15.92 10.20 -12.25
N PRO A 97 -14.75 10.50 -12.82
CA PRO A 97 -13.56 10.71 -12.02
C PRO A 97 -13.75 11.88 -11.06
N LEU A 98 -13.17 11.77 -9.87
CA LEU A 98 -13.11 12.86 -8.91
C LEU A 98 -11.89 13.73 -9.16
N GLU A 99 -12.04 15.04 -8.96
CA GLU A 99 -10.95 16.02 -9.10
C GLU A 99 -10.43 16.45 -7.73
N PRO A 100 -9.11 16.50 -7.52
CA PRO A 100 -8.51 17.14 -6.35
C PRO A 100 -8.95 18.61 -6.20
N THR A 101 -9.22 19.04 -4.97
CA THR A 101 -9.57 20.43 -4.67
C THR A 101 -8.37 21.30 -4.29
N GLY A 102 -7.23 20.69 -3.98
CA GLY A 102 -5.99 21.35 -3.55
C GLY A 102 -4.74 20.75 -4.21
N ASP A 103 -3.65 20.64 -3.43
CA ASP A 103 -2.46 19.92 -3.88
C ASP A 103 -2.66 18.42 -3.63
N PRO A 104 -2.88 17.61 -4.68
CA PRO A 104 -3.23 16.21 -4.50
C PRO A 104 -2.12 15.37 -3.85
N MET A 105 -0.86 15.81 -3.95
CA MET A 105 0.27 15.14 -3.30
C MET A 105 0.21 15.30 -1.78
N LEU A 106 -0.12 16.51 -1.32
CA LEU A 106 -0.19 16.84 0.10
C LEU A 106 -1.51 16.38 0.73
N ASP A 107 -2.60 16.51 -0.02
CA ASP A 107 -3.93 16.05 0.40
C ASP A 107 -4.01 14.51 0.44
N GLY A 108 -3.07 13.83 -0.23
CA GLY A 108 -2.96 12.38 -0.26
C GLY A 108 -4.19 11.76 -0.90
N VAL A 109 -4.51 12.14 -2.14
CA VAL A 109 -5.68 11.66 -2.88
C VAL A 109 -5.27 10.97 -4.19
N GLY A 110 -6.16 10.16 -4.76
CA GLY A 110 -5.86 9.40 -5.97
C GLY A 110 -4.64 8.47 -5.78
N PRO A 111 -3.62 8.49 -6.65
CA PRO A 111 -2.40 7.70 -6.46
C PRO A 111 -1.54 8.16 -5.27
N ALA A 112 -1.83 9.32 -4.67
CA ALA A 112 -1.18 9.77 -3.44
C ALA A 112 -1.88 9.27 -2.17
N SER A 113 -2.99 8.54 -2.31
CA SER A 113 -3.79 8.04 -1.18
C SER A 113 -3.00 7.09 -0.30
N TRP A 114 -3.34 7.15 0.99
CA TRP A 114 -2.87 6.26 2.05
C TRP A 114 -4.06 5.85 2.90
N ALA A 115 -4.05 4.62 3.37
CA ALA A 115 -5.02 4.07 4.30
C ALA A 115 -4.67 4.48 5.74
N PRO A 116 -5.67 4.78 6.59
CA PRO A 116 -5.46 5.13 8.01
C PRO A 116 -5.05 3.91 8.85
N ARG A 117 -3.92 3.30 8.51
CA ARG A 117 -3.34 2.17 9.24
C ARG A 117 -2.98 2.60 10.66
N ARG A 118 -2.82 1.63 11.56
CA ARG A 118 -2.45 1.89 12.96
C ARG A 118 -1.13 2.65 13.04
N ASP A 119 -1.12 3.74 13.81
CA ASP A 119 0.08 4.53 14.13
C ASP A 119 0.97 3.82 15.17
N ALA A 120 1.50 2.66 14.78
CA ALA A 120 2.43 1.85 15.55
C ALA A 120 3.31 1.04 14.58
N PRO A 121 4.56 0.70 14.95
CA PRO A 121 5.43 -0.12 14.10
C PRO A 121 4.87 -1.52 13.89
N GLU A 122 5.13 -2.12 12.74
CA GLU A 122 5.05 -3.58 12.61
C GLU A 122 6.04 -4.23 13.59
N LEU A 123 5.69 -5.38 14.15
CA LEU A 123 6.58 -6.11 15.05
C LEU A 123 7.08 -7.39 14.38
N ASP A 124 8.31 -7.77 14.71
CA ASP A 124 8.85 -9.09 14.42
C ASP A 124 8.18 -10.17 15.30
N GLY A 125 8.59 -11.43 15.13
CA GLY A 125 8.08 -12.55 15.93
C GLY A 125 8.45 -12.52 17.43
N HIS A 126 9.35 -11.62 17.83
CA HIS A 126 9.79 -11.42 19.22
C HIS A 126 9.11 -10.20 19.89
N GLY A 127 8.41 -9.37 19.10
CA GLY A 127 7.72 -8.18 19.57
C GLY A 127 8.53 -6.89 19.47
N HIS A 128 9.67 -6.88 18.76
CA HIS A 128 10.44 -5.66 18.47
C HIS A 128 9.99 -5.01 17.16
N PRO A 129 10.21 -3.69 16.96
CA PRO A 129 9.97 -3.06 15.66
C PRO A 129 10.66 -3.81 14.53
N LYS A 130 9.88 -4.21 13.52
CA LYS A 130 10.34 -5.06 12.42
C LYS A 130 11.29 -4.34 11.46
N ILE A 131 10.98 -3.07 11.17
CA ILE A 131 11.73 -2.24 10.23
C ILE A 131 12.54 -1.22 11.02
N VAL A 132 13.87 -1.32 10.92
CA VAL A 132 14.83 -0.52 11.68
C VAL A 132 15.95 -0.01 10.76
N PRO A 133 16.60 1.13 11.08
CA PRO A 133 17.79 1.56 10.34
C PRO A 133 18.93 0.55 10.53
N MET A 134 19.65 0.26 9.45
CA MET A 134 20.76 -0.69 9.45
C MET A 134 21.89 -0.23 10.37
N SER A 135 22.07 1.08 10.57
CA SER A 135 23.01 1.61 11.57
C SER A 135 22.68 1.18 13.02
N ALA A 136 21.44 0.82 13.31
CA ALA A 136 21.00 0.31 14.62
C ALA A 136 20.87 -1.22 14.68
N ALA A 137 21.07 -1.93 13.55
CA ALA A 137 20.93 -3.37 13.46
C ALA A 137 22.30 -4.06 13.41
N GLU A 138 22.84 -4.39 14.59
CA GLU A 138 24.12 -5.09 14.70
C GLU A 138 24.09 -6.43 13.95
N GLY A 139 25.13 -6.71 13.15
CA GLY A 139 25.27 -7.97 12.42
C GLY A 139 24.72 -7.98 10.99
N PHE A 140 24.02 -6.94 10.55
CA PHE A 140 23.63 -6.79 9.15
C PHE A 140 24.77 -6.24 8.30
N ILE A 141 25.01 -6.87 7.14
CA ILE A 141 25.99 -6.43 6.15
C ILE A 141 25.38 -6.45 4.76
N VAL A 142 25.87 -5.56 3.88
CA VAL A 142 25.58 -5.64 2.45
C VAL A 142 26.48 -6.70 1.85
N SER A 143 25.94 -7.90 1.60
CA SER A 143 26.71 -9.03 1.08
C SER A 143 26.80 -9.05 -0.46
N ALA A 144 25.85 -8.41 -1.14
CA ALA A 144 25.77 -8.39 -2.59
C ALA A 144 25.14 -7.10 -3.12
N GLY A 145 25.46 -6.76 -4.36
CA GLY A 145 24.99 -5.53 -5.00
C GLY A 145 25.81 -4.30 -4.60
N ARG A 146 25.28 -3.13 -4.94
CA ARG A 146 25.89 -1.85 -4.60
C ARG A 146 25.32 -1.35 -3.29
N ASP A 147 26.17 -1.13 -2.29
CA ASP A 147 25.80 -0.36 -1.11
C ASP A 147 25.45 1.08 -1.55
N PRO A 148 24.19 1.53 -1.38
CA PRO A 148 23.77 2.84 -1.84
C PRO A 148 24.23 3.96 -0.90
N ARG A 149 24.69 3.65 0.31
CA ARG A 149 25.11 4.67 1.28
C ARG A 149 26.24 5.52 0.71
N GLY A 150 26.07 6.83 0.82
CA GLY A 150 26.97 7.82 0.25
C GLY A 150 26.72 8.17 -1.21
N LEU A 151 25.85 7.46 -1.94
CA LEU A 151 25.46 7.87 -3.29
C LEU A 151 24.54 9.11 -3.24
N PRO A 152 24.64 9.99 -4.24
CA PRO A 152 23.70 11.09 -4.39
C PRO A 152 22.32 10.57 -4.82
N VAL A 153 21.28 11.24 -4.36
CA VAL A 153 19.88 10.99 -4.76
C VAL A 153 19.54 11.89 -5.93
N MET A 154 19.15 11.30 -7.05
CA MET A 154 18.77 12.01 -8.26
C MET A 154 17.26 11.93 -8.48
N SER A 155 16.61 13.07 -8.63
CA SER A 155 15.18 13.19 -8.90
C SER A 155 14.83 12.92 -10.38
N GLY A 156 13.54 12.84 -10.69
CA GLY A 156 13.03 12.60 -12.04
C GLY A 156 13.33 13.71 -13.06
N ASP A 157 13.57 14.93 -12.59
CA ASP A 157 14.06 16.09 -13.34
C ASP A 157 15.60 16.18 -13.38
N LYS A 158 16.29 15.13 -12.92
CA LYS A 158 17.76 14.95 -12.95
C LYS A 158 18.56 15.89 -12.05
N GLU A 159 17.91 16.56 -11.12
CA GLU A 159 18.60 17.31 -10.07
C GLU A 159 19.10 16.35 -8.97
N ILE A 160 20.21 16.70 -8.32
CA ILE A 160 20.64 16.02 -7.10
C ILE A 160 19.93 16.69 -5.93
N VAL A 161 19.21 15.88 -5.15
CA VAL A 161 18.33 16.38 -4.07
C VAL A 161 18.86 16.09 -2.67
N GLY A 162 19.84 15.20 -2.57
CA GLY A 162 20.29 14.68 -1.29
C GLY A 162 21.34 13.59 -1.44
N LYS A 163 21.68 12.96 -0.33
CA LYS A 163 22.66 11.87 -0.27
C LYS A 163 22.15 10.77 0.65
N ILE A 164 22.27 9.52 0.20
CA ILE A 164 21.87 8.35 1.00
C ILE A 164 22.74 8.28 2.27
N THR A 165 22.09 8.24 3.43
CA THR A 165 22.72 8.16 4.75
C THR A 165 22.64 6.75 5.31
N ASP A 166 21.50 6.07 5.15
CA ASP A 166 21.29 4.73 5.70
C ASP A 166 20.31 3.89 4.86
N MET A 167 20.13 2.64 5.26
CA MET A 167 19.13 1.72 4.74
C MET A 167 18.26 1.23 5.88
N TRP A 168 16.95 1.22 5.71
CA TRP A 168 16.03 0.67 6.69
C TRP A 168 15.65 -0.74 6.27
N ILE A 169 15.97 -1.69 7.15
CA ILE A 169 15.88 -3.11 6.88
C ILE A 169 14.70 -3.71 7.63
N ASP A 170 14.04 -4.64 6.98
CA ASP A 170 13.18 -5.64 7.60
C ASP A 170 14.09 -6.74 8.16
N GLU A 171 14.23 -6.75 9.49
CA GLU A 171 15.13 -7.68 10.20
C GLU A 171 14.79 -9.15 9.92
N PRO A 172 13.56 -9.64 10.15
CA PRO A 172 13.24 -11.06 9.97
C PRO A 172 13.27 -11.51 8.50
N GLU A 173 12.98 -10.62 7.54
CA GLU A 173 13.00 -10.96 6.11
C GLU A 173 14.36 -10.66 5.43
N GLN A 174 15.33 -10.09 6.16
CA GLN A 174 16.65 -9.71 5.66
C GLN A 174 16.59 -8.87 4.37
N LEU A 175 15.66 -7.91 4.33
CA LEU A 175 15.34 -7.14 3.13
C LEU A 175 15.38 -5.63 3.40
N VAL A 176 16.03 -4.86 2.53
CA VAL A 176 15.96 -3.40 2.58
C VAL A 176 14.57 -2.93 2.11
N ARG A 177 13.83 -2.25 2.98
CA ARG A 177 12.48 -1.72 2.69
C ARG A 177 12.52 -0.25 2.27
N PHE A 178 13.37 0.54 2.92
CA PHE A 178 13.54 1.97 2.60
C PHE A 178 15.02 2.35 2.53
N LEU A 179 15.33 3.38 1.76
CA LEU A 179 16.60 4.09 1.85
C LEU A 179 16.36 5.40 2.58
N GLU A 180 17.26 5.75 3.49
CA GLU A 180 17.28 7.04 4.14
C GLU A 180 18.26 7.96 3.44
N PHE A 181 17.87 9.21 3.25
CA PHE A 181 18.74 10.24 2.68
C PHE A 181 18.54 11.58 3.36
N GLU A 182 19.62 12.33 3.44
CA GLU A 182 19.62 13.72 3.90
C GLU A 182 19.41 14.65 2.70
N LEU A 183 18.49 15.61 2.84
CA LEU A 183 18.23 16.61 1.81
C LEU A 183 19.37 17.63 1.73
N GLU A 184 19.75 18.01 0.52
CA GLU A 184 20.62 19.18 0.32
C GLU A 184 19.85 20.47 0.62
N GLY A 185 20.55 21.46 1.19
CA GLY A 185 19.94 22.70 1.69
C GLY A 185 19.12 23.49 0.66
N LYS A 186 19.41 23.35 -0.64
CA LYS A 186 18.61 23.93 -1.73
C LYS A 186 17.17 23.41 -1.74
N TRP A 187 16.97 22.15 -1.37
CA TRP A 187 15.69 21.43 -1.47
C TRP A 187 14.98 21.29 -0.14
N GLY A 188 15.64 21.58 0.98
CA GLY A 188 15.04 21.51 2.31
C GLY A 188 16.05 21.11 3.37
N SER A 189 15.54 20.53 4.47
CA SER A 189 16.37 20.04 5.56
C SER A 189 15.80 18.75 6.17
N GLY A 190 16.65 18.05 6.90
CA GLY A 190 16.34 16.78 7.55
C GLY A 190 16.42 15.59 6.60
N THR A 191 16.14 14.42 7.16
CA THR A 191 16.16 13.16 6.44
C THR A 191 14.79 12.83 5.86
N ARG A 192 14.78 12.03 4.78
CA ARG A 192 13.59 11.45 4.18
C ARG A 192 13.83 9.97 3.93
N LEU A 193 12.75 9.20 3.92
CA LEU A 193 12.77 7.80 3.51
C LEU A 193 12.18 7.69 2.12
N VAL A 194 12.77 6.84 1.29
CA VAL A 194 12.19 6.40 0.01
C VAL A 194 11.98 4.89 0.04
N PRO A 195 10.79 4.37 -0.31
CA PRO A 195 10.59 2.94 -0.45
C PRO A 195 11.51 2.36 -1.54
N MET A 196 12.09 1.20 -1.29
CA MET A 196 13.05 0.57 -2.20
C MET A 196 12.46 0.32 -3.60
N THR A 197 11.14 0.14 -3.70
CA THR A 197 10.38 -0.02 -4.96
C THR A 197 10.36 1.23 -5.85
N PHE A 198 10.65 2.42 -5.30
CA PHE A 198 10.81 3.66 -6.04
C PHE A 198 12.28 4.03 -6.31
N ALA A 199 13.22 3.36 -5.65
CA ALA A 199 14.65 3.64 -5.72
C ALA A 199 15.35 2.77 -6.78
N ASN A 200 15.87 3.40 -7.82
CA ASN A 200 16.69 2.73 -8.83
C ASN A 200 18.18 2.99 -8.55
N ILE A 201 18.83 2.06 -7.87
CA ILE A 201 20.25 2.15 -7.51
C ILE A 201 21.11 1.97 -8.77
N LYS A 202 21.90 2.99 -9.11
CA LYS A 202 22.90 2.99 -10.18
C LYS A 202 24.31 2.98 -9.58
N SER A 203 25.32 2.93 -10.43
CA SER A 203 26.72 2.96 -10.01
C SER A 203 27.13 4.29 -9.37
N ASN A 204 26.48 5.39 -9.76
CA ASN A 204 26.85 6.76 -9.37
C ASN A 204 25.74 7.53 -8.64
N SER A 205 24.52 7.00 -8.57
CA SER A 205 23.38 7.67 -7.95
C SER A 205 22.26 6.69 -7.59
N VAL A 206 21.33 7.14 -6.75
CA VAL A 206 20.03 6.49 -6.55
C VAL A 206 18.99 7.35 -7.24
N ASN A 207 18.35 6.81 -8.29
CA ASN A 207 17.41 7.57 -9.10
C ASN A 207 15.98 7.33 -8.61
N ILE A 208 15.27 8.41 -8.32
CA ILE A 208 13.87 8.42 -7.89
C ILE A 208 13.06 9.18 -8.95
N ALA A 209 12.61 8.46 -9.98
CA ALA A 209 11.91 9.05 -11.11
C ALA A 209 10.52 9.61 -10.74
N ALA A 210 9.95 9.19 -9.61
CA ALA A 210 8.60 9.54 -9.20
C ALA A 210 8.43 11.03 -8.90
N LEU A 211 9.45 11.69 -8.34
CA LEU A 211 9.37 13.07 -7.87
C LEU A 211 10.38 13.97 -8.59
N TYR A 212 10.06 15.26 -8.71
CA TYR A 212 11.02 16.32 -9.06
C TYR A 212 11.58 16.99 -7.82
N GLY A 213 12.68 17.74 -7.95
CA GLY A 213 13.42 18.29 -6.82
C GLY A 213 12.54 19.05 -5.81
N GLU A 214 11.59 19.85 -6.28
CA GLU A 214 10.67 20.64 -5.46
C GLU A 214 9.78 19.83 -4.51
N HIS A 215 9.51 18.56 -4.82
CA HIS A 215 8.60 17.71 -4.04
C HIS A 215 9.28 17.08 -2.82
N PHE A 216 10.62 17.03 -2.80
CA PHE A 216 11.34 16.27 -1.77
C PHE A 216 11.24 16.87 -0.37
N ALA A 217 11.08 18.20 -0.26
CA ALA A 217 10.84 18.87 1.02
C ALA A 217 9.59 18.34 1.74
N ASN A 218 8.58 17.96 0.95
CA ASN A 218 7.23 17.64 1.39
C ASN A 218 6.98 16.14 1.57
N VAL A 219 7.97 15.28 1.29
CA VAL A 219 7.89 13.85 1.60
C VAL A 219 7.59 13.69 3.11
N PRO A 220 6.57 12.91 3.49
CA PRO A 220 6.24 12.69 4.90
C PRO A 220 7.44 12.21 5.72
N THR A 221 7.60 12.78 6.91
CA THR A 221 8.71 12.44 7.82
C THR A 221 8.28 11.37 8.82
N VAL A 222 9.26 10.66 9.36
CA VAL A 222 9.05 9.72 10.48
C VAL A 222 9.27 10.43 11.82
N ALA A 223 8.49 10.06 12.83
CA ALA A 223 8.57 10.63 14.17
C ALA A 223 9.79 10.12 14.96
N SER A 224 10.33 8.95 14.60
CA SER A 224 11.45 8.31 15.28
C SER A 224 12.56 7.96 14.30
N ALA A 225 13.80 8.18 14.73
CA ALA A 225 14.98 7.76 13.97
C ALA A 225 15.30 6.25 14.12
N ARG A 226 14.44 5.47 14.82
CA ARG A 226 14.69 4.05 15.11
C ARG A 226 13.58 3.10 14.67
N GLN A 227 12.43 3.63 14.29
CA GLN A 227 11.28 2.83 13.89
C GLN A 227 10.38 3.64 12.96
N ILE A 228 9.59 2.93 12.17
CA ILE A 228 8.58 3.48 11.28
C ILE A 228 7.26 2.77 11.59
N THR A 229 6.18 3.53 11.64
CA THR A 229 4.83 3.01 11.88
C THR A 229 4.17 2.55 10.58
N LEU A 230 3.19 1.65 10.69
CA LEU A 230 2.40 1.20 9.54
C LEU A 230 1.72 2.38 8.82
N LEU A 231 1.36 3.43 9.56
CA LEU A 231 0.78 4.65 9.02
C LEU A 231 1.80 5.50 8.26
N GLU A 232 3.00 5.70 8.83
CA GLU A 232 4.09 6.44 8.17
C GLU A 232 4.55 5.72 6.90
N GLU A 233 4.68 4.39 6.93
CA GLU A 233 5.01 3.56 5.75
C GLU A 233 4.04 3.87 4.60
N ASP A 234 2.74 3.88 4.90
CA ASP A 234 1.68 4.06 3.90
C ASP A 234 1.62 5.51 3.39
N LYS A 235 1.77 6.50 4.27
CA LYS A 235 1.85 7.92 3.88
C LYS A 235 3.04 8.21 2.98
N ILE A 236 4.21 7.64 3.31
CA ILE A 236 5.42 7.81 2.51
C ILE A 236 5.23 7.14 1.14
N ALA A 237 4.79 5.88 1.11
CA ALA A 237 4.54 5.15 -0.13
C ALA A 237 3.48 5.85 -1.01
N GLY A 238 2.37 6.30 -0.40
CA GLY A 238 1.34 7.10 -1.04
C GLY A 238 1.92 8.34 -1.69
N TYR A 239 2.70 9.15 -0.96
CA TYR A 239 3.32 10.37 -1.51
C TYR A 239 4.17 10.09 -2.77
N TYR A 240 5.04 9.07 -2.75
CA TYR A 240 5.80 8.68 -3.94
C TYR A 240 4.92 8.12 -5.07
N GLY A 241 3.85 7.41 -4.72
CA GLY A 241 2.81 6.96 -5.66
C GLY A 241 2.16 8.14 -6.37
N GLY A 242 1.79 9.18 -5.63
CA GLY A 242 1.24 10.43 -6.14
C GLY A 242 2.12 11.04 -7.23
N GLY A 243 3.43 11.06 -7.00
CA GLY A 243 4.39 11.62 -7.94
C GLY A 243 4.31 11.00 -9.35
N LYS A 244 3.91 9.73 -9.46
CA LYS A 244 3.76 9.06 -10.76
C LYS A 244 2.70 9.71 -11.66
N LEU A 245 1.69 10.35 -11.08
CA LEU A 245 0.64 11.04 -11.82
C LEU A 245 0.71 12.57 -11.67
N TYR A 246 1.03 13.07 -10.48
CA TYR A 246 0.93 14.49 -10.14
C TYR A 246 2.22 15.29 -10.32
N ALA A 247 3.39 14.66 -10.41
CA ALA A 247 4.63 15.41 -10.64
C ALA A 247 4.72 15.87 -12.11
N GLY A 248 4.72 17.19 -12.33
CA GLY A 248 4.78 17.79 -13.66
C GLY A 248 3.52 17.55 -14.48
N ASN A 249 3.67 17.38 -15.81
CA ASN A 249 2.55 17.24 -16.75
C ASN A 249 2.15 15.77 -17.03
N ARG A 250 2.20 14.89 -16.02
CA ARG A 250 2.00 13.44 -16.19
C ARG A 250 0.54 13.01 -16.29
N GLN A 251 -0.40 13.88 -15.98
CA GLN A 251 -1.85 13.62 -16.05
C GLN A 251 -2.37 13.58 -17.48
N GLU A 252 -1.71 14.28 -18.40
CA GLU A 252 -2.17 14.39 -19.78
C GLU A 252 -1.88 13.10 -20.58
N PRO A 253 -2.77 12.73 -21.51
CA PRO A 253 -2.51 11.64 -22.44
C PRO A 253 -1.18 11.83 -23.18
N LYS A 254 -0.38 10.77 -23.25
CA LYS A 254 0.84 10.73 -24.06
C LYS A 254 0.46 10.34 -25.49
N LEU A 255 0.63 11.29 -26.42
CA LEU A 255 0.52 11.06 -27.86
C LEU A 255 1.87 10.65 -28.45
#